data_AF-A0A1Y4QPT4-F1
#
_entry.id   AF-A0A1Y4QPT4-F1
#
_cell.length_a   1.000
_cell.length_b   1.000
_cell.length_c   1.000
_cell.angle_alpha   90.00
_cell.angle_beta   90.00
_cell.angle_gamma   90.00
#
_symmetry.space_group_name_H-M   'P 1'
#
loop_
_entity.id
_entity.type
_entity.pdbx_description
1 polymer ?
#
loop_
_entity_poly.entity_id
_entity_poly.type
_entity_poly.pdbx_seq_one_letter_code
_entity_poly.pdbx_strand_id
1 'polypeptide(L)' 'MAEKVRCPLMKDQEIDLYTCFEIYTVVDGTSPKLIAYSEIFDNDDFENICKQCKNHRLD' A
#
# COMPACT_ATOMS: atom_id res chain seq x y z
N MET A 1 6.99 -18.23 6.26
CA MET A 1 7.94 -17.19 5.78
C MET A 1 7.07 -15.99 5.44
N ALA A 2 7.29 -14.83 6.06
CA ALA A 2 6.54 -13.64 5.70
C ALA A 2 7.02 -13.18 4.31
N GLU A 3 6.19 -13.32 3.30
CA GLU A 3 6.46 -12.80 1.97
C GLU A 3 6.50 -11.26 2.06
N LYS A 4 7.64 -10.70 1.65
CA LYS A 4 7.87 -9.26 1.65
C LYS A 4 7.73 -8.71 0.25
N VAL A 5 7.15 -7.53 0.16
CA VAL A 5 6.97 -6.80 -1.09
C VAL A 5 7.57 -5.41 -0.96
N ARG A 6 8.10 -4.91 -2.06
CA ARG A 6 8.61 -3.54 -2.10
C ARG A 6 7.46 -2.59 -2.43
N CYS A 7 7.18 -1.65 -1.54
CA CYS A 7 6.05 -0.74 -1.68
C CYS A 7 6.54 0.68 -2.01
N PRO A 8 6.17 1.25 -3.18
CA PRO A 8 6.57 2.61 -3.54
C PRO A 8 6.00 3.67 -2.60
N LEU A 9 4.82 3.44 -2.01
CA LEU A 9 4.20 4.35 -1.03
C LEU A 9 4.91 4.39 0.31
N MET A 10 5.74 3.38 0.58
CA MET A 10 6.59 3.30 1.78
C MET A 10 8.03 3.66 1.44
N LYS A 11 8.24 4.68 0.58
CA LYS A 11 9.58 5.11 0.13
C LYS A 11 10.42 3.96 -0.41
N ASP A 12 9.79 3.07 -1.19
CA ASP A 12 10.42 1.87 -1.75
C ASP A 12 11.01 0.90 -0.70
N GLN A 13 10.48 0.90 0.52
CA GLN A 13 10.86 -0.07 1.57
C GLN A 13 10.24 -1.44 1.33
N GLU A 14 10.91 -2.47 1.84
CA GLU A 14 10.37 -3.83 1.93
C GLU A 14 9.44 -3.93 3.14
N ILE A 15 8.16 -4.18 2.86
CA ILE A 15 7.11 -4.38 3.85
C ILE A 15 6.54 -5.80 3.73
N ASP A 16 5.91 -6.28 4.79
CA ASP A 16 5.22 -7.56 4.76
C ASP A 16 3.95 -7.49 3.89
N LEU A 17 3.55 -8.62 3.29
CA LEU A 17 2.31 -8.71 2.51
C LEU A 17 1.07 -8.23 3.27
N TYR A 18 1.02 -8.47 4.58
CA TYR A 18 -0.06 -8.01 5.45
C TYR A 18 -0.15 -6.47 5.47
N THR A 19 0.99 -5.80 5.66
CA THR A 19 1.07 -4.33 5.59
C THR A 19 0.71 -3.80 4.21
N CYS A 20 1.13 -4.49 3.14
CA CYS A 20 0.72 -4.12 1.77
C CYS A 20 -0.81 -4.19 1.60
N PHE A 21 -1.45 -5.21 2.17
CA PHE A 21 -2.90 -5.36 2.14
C PHE A 21 -3.61 -4.28 2.95
N GLU A 22 -3.14 -3.93 4.14
CA GLU A 22 -3.69 -2.84 4.95
C GLU A 22 -3.60 -1.47 4.25
N ILE A 23 -2.49 -1.19 3.57
CA ILE A 23 -2.35 0.02 2.74
C ILE A 23 -3.41 0.00 1.62
N TYR A 24 -3.57 -1.14 0.95
CA TYR A 24 -4.57 -1.27 -0.10
C TYR A 24 -5.99 -1.07 0.41
N THR A 25 -6.39 -1.64 1.55
CA THR A 25 -7.76 -1.46 2.06
C THR A 25 -8.04 0.00 2.38
N VAL A 26 -7.04 0.77 2.80
CA VAL A 26 -7.17 2.22 2.98
C VAL A 26 -7.31 2.93 1.64
N VAL A 27 -6.45 2.61 0.66
CA VAL A 27 -6.48 3.20 -0.69
C VAL A 27 -7.81 2.92 -1.40
N ASP A 28 -8.32 1.70 -1.26
CA ASP A 28 -9.60 1.25 -1.81
C ASP A 28 -10.80 1.87 -1.08
N GLY A 29 -10.58 2.49 0.08
CA GLY A 29 -11.63 3.11 0.90
C GLY A 29 -12.40 2.12 1.78
N THR A 30 -12.00 0.84 1.77
CA THR A 30 -12.53 -0.21 2.67
C THR A 30 -12.15 0.04 4.13
N SER A 31 -10.99 0.68 4.38
CA SER A 31 -10.49 1.03 5.71
C SER A 31 -10.36 2.54 5.90
N PRO A 32 -10.61 3.07 7.11
CA PRO A 32 -10.50 4.50 7.38
C PRO A 32 -9.06 4.97 7.28
N LYS A 33 -8.83 6.15 6.69
CA LYS A 33 -7.51 6.79 6.59
C LYS A 33 -6.81 7.01 7.95
N LEU A 34 -7.56 7.03 9.05
CA LEU A 34 -7.05 7.18 10.41
C LEU A 34 -6.13 6.02 10.85
N ILE A 35 -6.36 4.80 10.35
CA ILE A 35 -5.52 3.64 10.68
C ILE A 35 -4.34 3.47 9.71
N ALA A 36 -4.23 4.35 8.72
CA ALA A 36 -3.23 4.24 7.68
C ALA A 36 -1.91 4.87 8.11
N TYR A 37 -0.82 4.33 7.59
CA TYR A 37 0.52 4.88 7.81
C TYR A 37 0.62 6.28 7.20
N SER A 38 0.96 7.29 7.99
CA SER A 38 1.03 8.67 7.50
C SER A 38 1.95 8.86 6.29
N GLU A 39 2.94 7.98 6.12
CA GLU A 39 3.89 7.96 5.00
C GLU A 39 3.24 7.75 3.65
N ILE A 40 2.11 7.01 3.57
CA ILE A 40 1.44 6.80 2.29
C ILE A 40 0.78 8.09 1.75
N PHE A 41 0.45 9.05 2.63
CA PHE A 41 -0.15 10.33 2.25
C PHE A 41 0.87 11.40 1.88
N ASP A 42 2.17 11.11 1.97
CA ASP A 42 3.23 12.00 1.48
C ASP A 42 3.16 12.16 -0.05
N ASN A 43 2.57 11.17 -0.74
CA ASN A 43 2.29 11.22 -2.16
C ASN A 43 0.81 11.54 -2.39
N ASP A 44 0.52 12.65 -3.07
CA ASP A 44 -0.87 13.02 -3.44
C ASP A 44 -1.52 11.98 -4.36
N ASP A 45 -0.70 11.31 -5.19
CA ASP A 45 -1.13 10.28 -6.16
C ASP A 45 -1.10 8.85 -5.58
N PHE A 46 -1.08 8.71 -4.25
CA PHE A 46 -0.90 7.41 -3.60
C PHE A 46 -1.92 6.35 -4.03
N GLU A 47 -3.16 6.77 -4.32
CA GLU A 47 -4.20 5.87 -4.79
C GLU A 47 -3.88 5.24 -6.14
N ASN A 48 -3.42 6.04 -7.10
CA ASN A 48 -3.05 5.56 -8.43
C ASN A 48 -1.78 4.70 -8.37
N ILE A 49 -0.77 5.14 -7.60
CA ILE A 49 0.46 4.39 -7.39
C ILE A 49 0.17 3.00 -6.81
N CYS A 50 -0.72 2.91 -5.81
CA CYS A 50 -1.12 1.61 -5.25
C CYS A 50 -1.89 0.78 -6.28
N LYS A 51 -2.93 1.34 -6.91
CA LYS A 51 -3.80 0.62 -7.86
C LYS A 51 -3.05 0.11 -9.10
N GLN A 52 -1.97 0.79 -9.49
CA GLN A 52 -1.10 0.38 -10.60
C GLN A 52 0.10 -0.46 -10.16
N CYS A 53 0.24 -0.76 -8.86
CA CYS A 53 1.38 -1.51 -8.37
C CYS A 53 1.33 -2.94 -8.90
N LYS A 54 2.46 -3.43 -9.45
CA LYS A 54 2.64 -4.81 -9.93
C LYS A 54 2.33 -5.91 -8.91
N ASN A 55 2.31 -5.55 -7.62
CA ASN A 55 1.98 -6.47 -6.53
C ASN A 55 0.45 -6.70 -6.42
N HIS A 56 -0.38 -5.79 -6.98
CA HIS A 56 -1.80 -6.07 -7.21
C HIS A 56 -1.90 -7.07 -8.34
N ARG A 57 -2.05 -8.35 -7.97
CA ARG A 57 -2.40 -9.42 -8.90
C ARG A 57 -3.80 -9.11 -9.43
N LEU A 58 -3.88 -8.75 -10.71
CA LEU A 58 -5.12 -8.60 -11.48
C LEU A 58 -5.64 -9.97 -12.00
N ASP A 59 -5.25 -11.08 -11.38
CA ASP A 59 -5.63 -12.44 -11.78
C ASP A 59 -6.24 -13.21 -10.60
#